data_AF-A0A0B2RU33-F1
#
_entry.id   AF-A0A0B2RU33-F1
#
_cell.length_a   1.000
_cell.length_b   1.000
_cell.length_c   1.000
_cell.angle_alpha   90.00
_cell.angle_beta   90.00
_cell.angle_gamma   90.00
#
_symmetry.space_group_name_H-M   'P 1'
#
loop_
_entity.id
_entity.type
_entity.pdbx_description
1 polymer ?
#
loop_
_entity_poly.entity_id
_entity_poly.type
_entity_poly.pdbx_seq_one_letter_code
_entity_poly.pdbx_strand_id
1 'polypeptide(L)'
;MERVQEFKIGDWVCIRPFLTSTKYGLGSVTLGSIGIVYCIRPDSSLLIELSYLPTSWHCEPEEVEHVVPFRIGDRKCVKRSVAEPRYAWGGETHHSVGKIREVEGDGLLIIDIPNRQENDGNWVRVKASVSAPRYGWEDVTRNSIGVIHNLEEDGDMGIAFCFRNELFPFSVSDGEKVPRFEVGQEIRVMPSVNQPRLGWLNESPSTVGKTARIDLDGALNVGRQSLWKVSPGDVEQLPGFEVGEWVCSKPSPGSRSSSDLNGASCIAVVHSVQDSGPLTHYTEAEKVPCFKVGQYVRLRTSLVEPRWGWRGSRPESQCVLTGIHADGEVKAAFFGLPGLWRGDPADLEIEQMFMLPFVESKKGG
;
A
#
# COMPACT_ATOMS: atom_id res chain seq x y z
N MET A 1 50.80 12.19 -25.49
CA MET A 1 50.30 12.45 -24.13
C MET A 1 48.92 13.08 -24.29
N GLU A 2 47.89 12.25 -24.41
CA GLU A 2 46.51 12.74 -24.30
C GLU A 2 46.30 13.23 -22.87
N ARG A 3 45.69 14.41 -22.73
CA ARG A 3 45.36 14.97 -21.43
C ARG A 3 44.44 13.97 -20.72
N VAL A 4 44.85 13.49 -19.56
CA VAL A 4 43.97 12.74 -18.65
C VAL A 4 42.76 13.63 -18.42
N GLN A 5 41.58 13.13 -18.80
CA GLN A 5 40.34 13.87 -18.64
C GLN A 5 40.09 13.98 -17.14
N GLU A 6 40.16 15.20 -16.58
CA GLU A 6 40.00 15.42 -15.15
C GLU A 6 38.53 15.28 -14.75
N PHE A 7 38.18 14.15 -14.14
CA PHE A 7 36.89 13.93 -13.51
C PHE A 7 36.80 14.69 -12.17
N LYS A 8 35.58 15.05 -11.77
CA LYS A 8 35.24 15.67 -10.49
C LYS A 8 34.14 14.88 -9.79
N ILE A 9 34.10 14.99 -8.48
CA ILE A 9 32.98 14.43 -7.69
C ILE A 9 31.68 15.09 -8.14
N GLY A 10 30.65 14.28 -8.38
CA GLY A 10 29.36 14.70 -8.94
C GLY A 10 29.28 14.66 -10.47
N ASP A 11 30.37 14.35 -11.17
CA ASP A 11 30.32 14.22 -12.62
C ASP A 11 29.53 12.99 -13.04
N TRP A 12 28.70 13.17 -14.06
CA TRP A 12 27.95 12.09 -14.69
C TRP A 12 28.83 11.39 -15.71
N VAL A 13 28.93 10.07 -15.58
CA VAL A 13 29.80 9.25 -16.40
C VAL A 13 29.05 8.05 -16.96
N CYS A 14 29.37 7.68 -18.19
CA CYS A 14 28.91 6.46 -18.82
C CYS A 14 30.05 5.45 -18.88
N ILE A 15 29.73 4.22 -18.53
CA ILE A 15 30.66 3.10 -18.60
C ILE A 15 30.80 2.72 -20.07
N ARG A 16 32.02 2.68 -20.59
CA ARG A 16 32.24 2.47 -22.03
C ARG A 16 31.60 1.16 -22.49
N PRO A 17 30.76 1.16 -23.54
CA PRO A 17 29.98 -0.02 -23.92
C PRO A 17 30.81 -1.18 -24.51
N PHE A 18 32.07 -0.94 -24.87
CA PHE A 18 32.93 -1.91 -25.56
C PHE A 18 34.20 -2.27 -24.77
N LEU A 19 34.15 -2.20 -23.44
CA LEU A 19 35.27 -2.64 -22.60
C LEU A 19 35.50 -4.14 -22.75
N THR A 20 36.71 -4.53 -23.15
CA THR A 20 37.13 -5.94 -23.28
C THR A 20 37.66 -6.50 -21.96
N SER A 21 38.17 -5.63 -21.09
CA SER A 21 38.58 -5.96 -19.73
C SER A 21 38.49 -4.71 -18.85
N THR A 22 38.33 -4.93 -17.55
CA THR A 22 38.36 -3.86 -16.53
C THR A 22 39.35 -4.20 -15.45
N LYS A 23 40.13 -3.23 -14.97
CA LYS A 23 41.22 -3.46 -14.01
C LYS A 23 40.75 -4.06 -12.69
N TYR A 24 39.60 -3.61 -12.19
CA TYR A 24 39.03 -4.04 -10.91
C TYR A 24 37.87 -5.04 -11.07
N GLY A 25 37.54 -5.42 -12.31
CA GLY A 25 36.42 -6.31 -12.62
C GLY A 25 35.07 -5.60 -12.75
N LEU A 26 34.21 -6.14 -13.60
CA LEU A 26 32.86 -5.62 -13.87
C LEU A 26 31.85 -5.99 -12.77
N GLY A 27 32.00 -7.13 -12.11
CA GLY A 27 31.03 -7.59 -11.12
C GLY A 27 29.59 -7.63 -11.67
N SER A 28 28.67 -6.92 -11.02
CA SER A 28 27.25 -6.79 -11.42
C SER A 28 26.96 -5.56 -12.30
N VAL A 29 27.98 -4.82 -12.72
CA VAL A 29 27.84 -3.61 -13.53
C VAL A 29 27.50 -3.96 -14.98
N THR A 30 26.57 -3.21 -15.55
CA THR A 30 26.21 -3.33 -16.96
C THR A 30 26.94 -2.27 -17.79
N LEU A 31 27.64 -2.67 -18.86
CA LEU A 31 28.30 -1.73 -19.78
C LEU A 31 27.29 -0.75 -20.40
N GLY A 32 27.70 0.49 -20.64
CA GLY A 32 26.80 1.56 -21.10
C GLY A 32 25.88 2.12 -20.02
N SER A 33 25.99 1.65 -18.77
CA SER A 33 25.28 2.27 -17.64
C SER A 33 25.84 3.65 -17.33
N ILE A 34 24.95 4.53 -16.87
CA ILE A 34 25.30 5.87 -16.44
C ILE A 34 25.29 5.88 -14.91
N GLY A 35 26.29 6.51 -14.31
CA GLY A 35 26.42 6.71 -12.88
C GLY A 35 27.05 8.07 -12.55
N ILE A 36 27.25 8.31 -11.26
CA ILE A 36 27.82 9.55 -10.76
C ILE A 36 29.13 9.25 -10.04
N VAL A 37 30.16 10.07 -10.30
CA VAL A 37 31.44 9.97 -9.58
C VAL A 37 31.22 10.39 -8.12
N TYR A 38 31.22 9.41 -7.22
CA TYR A 38 31.07 9.63 -5.79
C TYR A 38 32.38 10.04 -5.13
N CYS A 39 33.49 9.40 -5.52
CA CYS A 39 34.79 9.66 -4.92
C CYS A 39 35.92 9.45 -5.93
N ILE A 40 36.95 10.28 -5.82
CA ILE A 40 38.21 10.15 -6.54
C ILE A 40 39.26 9.75 -5.50
N ARG A 41 39.84 8.57 -5.68
CA ARG A 41 40.82 8.01 -4.75
C ARG A 41 42.19 8.69 -4.94
N PRO A 42 43.11 8.59 -3.96
CA PRO A 42 44.45 9.16 -4.09
C PRO A 42 45.29 8.63 -5.25
N ASP A 43 44.94 7.45 -5.78
CA ASP A 43 45.55 6.84 -6.96
C ASP A 43 44.86 7.25 -8.29
N SER A 44 43.99 8.27 -8.24
CA SER A 44 43.16 8.77 -9.34
C SER A 44 42.08 7.81 -9.86
N SER A 45 41.92 6.63 -9.24
CA SER A 45 40.82 5.72 -9.58
C SER A 45 39.48 6.26 -9.04
N LEU A 46 38.39 5.88 -9.69
CA LEU A 46 37.05 6.42 -9.45
C LEU A 46 36.18 5.43 -8.69
N LEU A 47 35.35 5.94 -7.78
CA LEU A 47 34.20 5.24 -7.24
C LEU A 47 32.93 5.84 -7.84
N ILE A 48 32.16 5.03 -8.56
CA ILE A 48 30.95 5.45 -9.27
C ILE A 48 29.74 4.85 -8.56
N GLU A 49 28.80 5.70 -8.18
CA GLU A 49 27.48 5.28 -7.73
C GLU A 49 26.59 5.00 -8.93
N LEU A 50 25.96 3.82 -8.89
CA LEU A 50 25.00 3.36 -9.88
C LEU A 50 23.72 3.07 -9.11
N SER A 51 22.62 3.73 -9.47
CA SER A 51 21.33 3.64 -8.78
C SER A 51 20.74 2.25 -8.57
N TYR A 52 21.25 1.25 -9.29
CA TYR A 52 20.81 -0.14 -9.17
C TYR A 52 21.75 -1.03 -8.36
N LEU A 53 22.85 -0.48 -7.82
CA LEU A 53 23.81 -1.21 -6.99
C LEU A 53 23.86 -0.63 -5.58
N PRO A 54 23.92 -1.47 -4.54
CA PRO A 54 24.06 -1.01 -3.17
C PRO A 54 25.47 -0.50 -2.83
N THR A 55 26.44 -0.72 -3.72
CA THR A 55 27.86 -0.39 -3.51
C THR A 55 28.42 0.34 -4.72
N SER A 56 29.25 1.36 -4.48
CA SER A 56 29.96 2.07 -5.54
C SER A 56 30.88 1.13 -6.34
N TRP A 57 30.88 1.26 -7.66
CA TRP A 57 31.79 0.53 -8.53
C TRP A 57 33.16 1.21 -8.61
N HIS A 58 34.22 0.42 -8.47
CA HIS A 58 35.60 0.89 -8.54
C HIS A 58 36.14 0.70 -9.96
N CYS A 59 36.55 1.79 -10.61
CA CYS A 59 37.02 1.76 -11.99
C CYS A 59 38.17 2.74 -12.22
N GLU A 60 38.83 2.61 -13.38
CA GLU A 60 39.81 3.58 -13.85
C GLU A 60 39.14 4.69 -14.69
N PRO A 61 39.72 5.91 -14.75
CA PRO A 61 39.22 7.00 -15.58
C PRO A 61 39.05 6.63 -17.06
N GLU A 62 39.90 5.74 -17.60
CA GLU A 62 39.82 5.30 -19.01
C GLU A 62 38.66 4.33 -19.28
N GLU A 63 38.01 3.80 -18.25
CA GLU A 63 36.89 2.86 -18.39
C GLU A 63 35.56 3.58 -18.57
N VAL A 64 35.55 4.90 -18.37
CA VAL A 64 34.34 5.73 -18.44
C VAL A 64 34.52 6.93 -19.36
N GLU A 65 33.40 7.56 -19.70
CA GLU A 65 33.35 8.79 -20.48
C GLU A 65 32.36 9.77 -19.86
N HIS A 66 32.64 11.07 -19.94
CA HIS A 66 31.68 12.07 -19.48
C HIS A 66 30.39 12.02 -20.29
N VAL A 67 29.27 12.18 -19.60
CA VAL A 67 27.98 12.40 -20.23
C VAL A 67 27.34 13.68 -19.74
N VAL A 68 26.43 14.20 -20.56
CA VAL A 68 25.64 15.37 -20.17
C VAL A 68 24.76 14.97 -18.99
N PRO A 69 24.83 15.68 -17.85
CA PRO A 69 24.04 15.36 -16.67
C PRO A 69 22.55 15.59 -16.95
N PHE A 70 21.72 14.71 -16.41
CA PHE A 70 20.27 14.93 -16.39
C PHE A 70 19.92 16.04 -15.41
N ARG A 71 18.97 16.90 -15.80
CA ARG A 71 18.53 18.02 -14.97
C ARG A 71 17.06 17.90 -14.62
N ILE A 72 16.71 18.37 -13.43
CA ILE A 72 15.31 18.54 -13.03
C ILE A 72 14.63 19.42 -14.09
N GLY A 73 13.50 18.93 -14.58
CA GLY A 73 12.71 19.57 -15.61
C GLY A 73 12.99 19.11 -17.04
N ASP A 74 14.02 18.30 -17.29
CA ASP A 74 14.26 17.70 -18.59
C ASP A 74 13.10 16.76 -18.97
N ARG A 75 12.72 16.76 -20.26
CA ARG A 75 11.75 15.82 -20.80
C ARG A 75 12.46 14.62 -21.42
N LYS A 76 12.17 13.41 -20.93
CA LYS A 76 12.83 12.17 -21.33
C LYS A 76 11.82 11.03 -21.49
N CYS A 77 12.18 10.07 -22.33
CA CYS A 77 11.49 8.79 -22.48
C CYS A 77 12.51 7.65 -22.35
N VAL A 78 12.00 6.43 -22.18
CA VAL A 78 12.83 5.23 -22.15
C VAL A 78 13.43 4.97 -23.54
N LYS A 79 14.72 4.60 -23.60
CA LYS A 79 15.40 4.27 -24.86
C LYS A 79 14.73 3.07 -25.53
N ARG A 80 14.59 3.09 -26.86
CA ARG A 80 14.05 1.96 -27.65
C ARG A 80 14.84 0.65 -27.52
N SER A 81 16.11 0.73 -27.11
CA SER A 81 16.96 -0.45 -26.87
C SER A 81 16.63 -1.17 -25.56
N VAL A 82 15.79 -0.60 -24.70
CA VAL A 82 15.37 -1.23 -23.44
C VAL A 82 14.15 -2.10 -23.72
N ALA A 83 14.34 -3.42 -23.68
CA ALA A 83 13.24 -4.37 -23.76
C ALA A 83 12.55 -4.52 -22.39
N GLU A 84 13.33 -4.69 -21.33
CA GLU A 84 12.86 -4.90 -19.97
C GLU A 84 13.52 -3.88 -19.01
N PRO A 85 12.78 -2.86 -18.54
CA PRO A 85 13.30 -1.89 -17.60
C PRO A 85 13.41 -2.50 -16.20
N ARG A 86 14.46 -2.10 -15.48
CA ARG A 86 14.80 -2.62 -14.15
C ARG A 86 13.70 -2.40 -13.11
N TYR A 87 12.98 -1.28 -13.19
CA TYR A 87 11.89 -0.92 -12.28
C TYR A 87 10.50 -1.25 -12.85
N ALA A 88 10.43 -2.12 -13.86
CA ALA A 88 9.25 -2.39 -14.67
C ALA A 88 8.71 -1.14 -15.39
N TRP A 89 7.83 -1.35 -16.36
CA TRP A 89 7.27 -0.27 -17.18
C TRP A 89 6.22 0.56 -16.45
N GLY A 90 5.56 0.03 -15.41
CA GLY A 90 4.56 0.78 -14.65
C GLY A 90 3.38 1.29 -15.47
N GLY A 91 3.09 0.68 -16.64
CA GLY A 91 2.07 1.14 -17.61
C GLY A 91 2.63 2.01 -18.74
N GLU A 92 3.91 2.36 -18.69
CA GLU A 92 4.54 3.25 -19.67
C GLU A 92 5.09 2.50 -20.88
N THR A 93 5.27 3.23 -21.97
CA THR A 93 5.89 2.70 -23.20
C THR A 93 7.10 3.53 -23.58
N HIS A 94 7.81 3.12 -24.63
CA HIS A 94 8.86 3.94 -25.23
C HIS A 94 8.35 5.27 -25.83
N HIS A 95 7.03 5.44 -25.99
CA HIS A 95 6.39 6.69 -26.40
C HIS A 95 6.07 7.61 -25.23
N SER A 96 6.06 7.09 -24.00
CA SER A 96 5.79 7.88 -22.80
C SER A 96 6.92 8.86 -22.54
N VAL A 97 6.60 10.16 -22.57
CA VAL A 97 7.56 11.24 -22.34
C VAL A 97 7.20 11.94 -21.03
N GLY A 98 8.04 11.78 -20.02
CA GLY A 98 7.89 12.43 -18.73
C GLY A 98 8.92 13.51 -18.47
N LYS A 99 8.67 14.31 -17.45
CA LYS A 99 9.52 15.37 -16.95
C LYS A 99 10.26 14.88 -15.69
N ILE A 100 11.58 15.06 -15.63
CA ILE A 100 12.35 14.73 -14.44
C ILE A 100 11.90 15.64 -13.30
N ARG A 101 11.37 15.05 -12.22
CA ARG A 101 10.95 15.75 -11.01
C ARG A 101 12.08 15.81 -9.99
N GLU A 102 12.80 14.70 -9.84
CA GLU A 102 13.85 14.53 -8.86
C GLU A 102 14.99 13.69 -9.43
N VAL A 103 16.20 13.95 -8.93
CA VAL A 103 17.42 13.22 -9.25
C VAL A 103 18.07 12.89 -7.92
N GLU A 104 18.11 11.62 -7.57
CA GLU A 104 18.74 11.15 -6.33
C GLU A 104 20.27 11.19 -6.42
N GLY A 105 20.94 11.07 -5.27
CA GLY A 105 22.40 11.17 -5.16
C GLY A 105 23.17 10.11 -5.95
N ASP A 106 22.56 8.95 -6.16
CA ASP A 106 23.10 7.82 -6.93
C ASP A 106 22.75 7.86 -8.43
N GLY A 107 22.06 8.91 -8.86
CA GLY A 107 21.61 9.12 -10.23
C GLY A 107 20.26 8.48 -10.57
N LEU A 108 19.48 7.98 -9.59
CA LEU A 108 18.11 7.55 -9.84
C LEU A 108 17.24 8.76 -10.25
N LEU A 109 16.53 8.63 -11.37
CA LEU A 109 15.67 9.67 -11.89
C LEU A 109 14.21 9.37 -11.53
N ILE A 110 13.55 10.28 -10.83
CA ILE A 110 12.11 10.23 -10.61
C ILE A 110 11.43 11.09 -11.68
N ILE A 111 10.67 10.43 -12.55
CA ILE A 111 10.06 11.06 -13.73
C ILE A 111 8.55 11.11 -13.55
N ASP A 112 7.99 12.30 -13.74
CA ASP A 112 6.55 12.55 -13.78
C ASP A 112 6.05 12.52 -15.23
N ILE A 113 5.15 11.61 -15.57
CA ILE A 113 4.62 11.46 -16.93
C ILE A 113 3.23 12.10 -16.98
N PRO A 114 3.06 13.21 -17.72
CA PRO A 114 1.78 13.90 -17.84
C PRO A 114 0.77 13.04 -18.61
N ASN A 115 -0.52 13.23 -18.34
CA ASN A 115 -1.63 12.39 -18.81
C ASN A 115 -1.69 10.97 -18.25
N ARG A 116 -1.06 10.71 -17.10
CA ARG A 116 -1.55 9.66 -16.20
C ARG A 116 -2.96 10.08 -15.76
N GLN A 117 -3.99 9.75 -16.55
CA GLN A 117 -5.34 10.14 -16.21
C GLN A 117 -5.67 9.53 -14.85
N GLU A 118 -6.37 10.30 -14.01
CA GLU A 118 -6.78 9.95 -12.64
C GLU A 118 -7.64 8.64 -12.57
N ASN A 119 -7.95 8.06 -13.73
CA ASN A 119 -8.66 6.82 -13.92
C ASN A 119 -7.80 5.61 -14.35
N ASP A 120 -6.57 5.81 -14.84
CA ASP A 120 -5.70 4.69 -15.21
C ASP A 120 -5.26 3.94 -13.95
N GLY A 121 -5.48 2.63 -13.94
CA GLY A 121 -5.26 1.79 -12.76
C GLY A 121 -6.40 1.81 -11.74
N ASN A 122 -7.53 2.49 -12.02
CA ASN A 122 -8.75 2.31 -11.21
C ASN A 122 -9.40 0.97 -11.52
N TRP A 123 -9.90 0.34 -10.46
CA TRP A 123 -10.58 -0.92 -10.53
C TRP A 123 -12.08 -0.67 -10.66
N VAL A 124 -12.72 -1.41 -11.53
CA VAL A 124 -14.14 -1.24 -11.83
C VAL A 124 -14.83 -2.58 -11.98
N ARG A 125 -16.14 -2.58 -11.74
CA ARG A 125 -17.04 -3.70 -12.04
C ARG A 125 -18.37 -3.17 -12.59
N VAL A 126 -19.16 -4.04 -13.20
CA VAL A 126 -20.51 -3.69 -13.65
C VAL A 126 -21.43 -3.46 -12.45
N LYS A 127 -22.22 -2.38 -12.46
CA LYS A 127 -23.19 -2.07 -11.40
C LYS A 127 -24.23 -3.19 -11.24
N ALA A 128 -24.66 -3.43 -10.01
CA ALA A 128 -25.72 -4.38 -9.71
C ALA A 128 -27.06 -4.06 -10.42
N SER A 129 -27.33 -2.79 -10.69
CA SER A 129 -28.57 -2.33 -11.34
C SER A 129 -28.61 -2.56 -12.86
N VAL A 130 -27.47 -2.81 -13.51
CA VAL A 130 -27.38 -2.95 -14.97
C VAL A 130 -27.80 -4.36 -15.36
N SER A 131 -28.95 -4.53 -16.00
CA SER A 131 -29.42 -5.85 -16.47
C SER A 131 -28.67 -6.33 -17.71
N ALA A 132 -28.39 -5.41 -18.65
CA ALA A 132 -27.64 -5.65 -19.88
C ALA A 132 -26.68 -4.48 -20.14
N PRO A 133 -25.36 -4.69 -20.06
CA PRO A 133 -24.35 -3.69 -20.41
C PRO A 133 -24.46 -3.28 -21.87
N ARG A 134 -24.06 -2.05 -22.19
CA ARG A 134 -24.05 -1.48 -23.55
C ARG A 134 -23.31 -2.38 -24.55
N TYR A 135 -22.20 -2.96 -24.13
CA TYR A 135 -21.33 -3.84 -24.93
C TYR A 135 -21.65 -5.33 -24.74
N GLY A 136 -22.72 -5.67 -24.02
CA GLY A 136 -23.05 -7.05 -23.67
C GLY A 136 -22.18 -7.60 -22.54
N TRP A 137 -22.48 -8.84 -22.13
CA TRP A 137 -21.76 -9.52 -21.05
C TRP A 137 -20.55 -10.33 -21.55
N GLU A 138 -20.67 -10.98 -22.71
CA GLU A 138 -19.68 -11.96 -23.20
C GLU A 138 -19.26 -12.97 -22.10
N ASP A 139 -18.01 -12.97 -21.67
CA ASP A 139 -17.43 -13.80 -20.61
C ASP A 139 -17.30 -13.06 -19.25
N VAL A 140 -17.67 -11.78 -19.23
CA VAL A 140 -17.70 -10.91 -18.05
C VAL A 140 -18.98 -11.18 -17.25
N THR A 141 -18.87 -11.10 -15.93
CA THR A 141 -20.00 -11.26 -15.01
C THR A 141 -20.07 -10.07 -14.06
N ARG A 142 -21.14 -9.98 -13.27
CA ARG A 142 -21.30 -8.92 -12.25
C ARG A 142 -20.17 -8.87 -11.23
N ASN A 143 -19.54 -10.01 -10.97
CA ASN A 143 -18.44 -10.12 -10.03
C ASN A 143 -17.07 -9.90 -10.69
N SER A 144 -17.01 -9.81 -12.02
CA SER A 144 -15.76 -9.56 -12.72
C SER A 144 -15.27 -8.15 -12.42
N ILE A 145 -14.08 -8.06 -11.85
CA ILE A 145 -13.39 -6.80 -11.58
C ILE A 145 -12.25 -6.69 -12.58
N GLY A 146 -12.15 -5.52 -13.23
CA GLY A 146 -11.08 -5.21 -14.18
C GLY A 146 -10.43 -3.87 -13.89
N VAL A 147 -9.30 -3.61 -14.53
CA VAL A 147 -8.50 -2.40 -14.38
C VAL A 147 -8.67 -1.51 -15.60
N ILE A 148 -8.99 -0.23 -15.41
CA ILE A 148 -9.06 0.75 -16.50
C ILE A 148 -7.66 0.98 -17.06
N HIS A 149 -7.50 0.80 -18.37
CA HIS A 149 -6.26 1.01 -19.12
C HIS A 149 -6.28 2.27 -19.97
N ASN A 150 -7.46 2.67 -20.44
CA ASN A 150 -7.65 3.94 -21.15
C ASN A 150 -9.09 4.44 -21.00
N LEU A 151 -9.26 5.74 -21.25
CA LEU A 151 -10.56 6.41 -21.31
C LEU A 151 -10.63 7.16 -22.64
N GLU A 152 -11.65 6.85 -23.44
CA GLU A 152 -11.94 7.48 -24.72
C GLU A 152 -12.78 8.75 -24.53
N GLU A 153 -12.73 9.67 -25.51
CA GLU A 153 -13.43 10.97 -25.43
C GLU A 153 -14.96 10.84 -25.46
N ASP A 154 -15.48 9.73 -25.95
CA ASP A 154 -16.92 9.42 -26.03
C ASP A 154 -17.49 8.84 -24.72
N GLY A 155 -16.65 8.67 -23.69
CA GLY A 155 -17.04 8.14 -22.38
C GLY A 155 -17.02 6.62 -22.30
N ASP A 156 -16.42 5.94 -23.27
CA ASP A 156 -16.10 4.52 -23.18
C ASP A 156 -14.66 4.30 -22.68
N MET A 157 -14.41 3.14 -22.09
CA MET A 157 -13.18 2.77 -21.41
C MET A 157 -12.72 1.39 -21.87
N GLY A 158 -11.42 1.23 -22.07
CA GLY A 158 -10.77 -0.06 -22.22
C GLY A 158 -10.43 -0.65 -20.86
N ILE A 159 -11.05 -1.78 -20.52
CA ILE A 159 -10.78 -2.50 -19.27
C ILE A 159 -9.95 -3.75 -19.54
N ALA A 160 -8.86 -3.89 -18.81
CA ALA A 160 -8.11 -5.14 -18.74
C ALA A 160 -8.76 -6.07 -17.70
N PHE A 161 -9.10 -7.29 -18.13
CA PHE A 161 -9.50 -8.38 -17.25
C PHE A 161 -8.43 -9.46 -17.28
N CYS A 162 -8.04 -9.96 -16.11
CA CYS A 162 -6.97 -10.97 -15.96
C CYS A 162 -7.20 -12.31 -16.68
N PHE A 163 -8.41 -12.55 -17.17
CA PHE A 163 -8.79 -13.74 -17.94
C PHE A 163 -8.95 -13.46 -19.44
N ARG A 164 -8.61 -12.25 -19.92
CA ARG A 164 -8.66 -11.85 -21.33
C ARG A 164 -7.31 -11.28 -21.77
N ASN A 165 -6.98 -11.49 -23.05
CA ASN A 165 -5.76 -10.95 -23.65
C ASN A 165 -5.95 -9.56 -24.29
N GLU A 166 -7.20 -9.20 -24.60
CA GLU A 166 -7.56 -7.94 -25.24
C GLU A 166 -8.39 -7.07 -24.28
N LEU A 167 -8.32 -5.75 -24.47
CA LEU A 167 -9.11 -4.81 -23.67
C LEU A 167 -10.60 -4.97 -23.98
N PHE A 168 -11.40 -5.00 -22.92
CA PHE A 168 -12.85 -5.06 -23.01
C PHE A 168 -13.43 -3.64 -23.13
N PRO A 169 -14.20 -3.33 -24.18
CA PRO A 169 -14.87 -2.05 -24.30
C PRO A 169 -15.98 -1.92 -23.24
N PHE A 170 -15.98 -0.82 -22.52
CA PHE A 170 -16.81 -0.67 -21.34
C PHE A 170 -17.31 0.75 -21.17
N SER A 171 -18.62 0.93 -20.97
CA SER A 171 -19.18 2.26 -20.81
C SER A 171 -19.11 2.73 -19.36
N VAL A 172 -18.70 3.99 -19.13
CA VAL A 172 -18.67 4.60 -17.77
C VAL A 172 -20.04 4.53 -17.08
N SER A 173 -21.13 4.57 -17.85
CA SER A 173 -22.50 4.47 -17.34
C SER A 173 -22.81 3.11 -16.69
N ASP A 174 -22.21 2.03 -17.19
CA ASP A 174 -22.47 0.66 -16.76
C ASP A 174 -21.64 0.24 -15.53
N GLY A 175 -20.54 0.95 -15.26
CA GLY A 175 -19.60 0.57 -14.20
C GLY A 175 -19.57 1.43 -12.97
N GLU A 176 -19.18 0.81 -11.87
CA GLU A 176 -18.84 1.46 -10.62
C GLU A 176 -17.38 1.21 -10.28
N LYS A 177 -16.76 2.19 -9.62
CA LYS A 177 -15.41 2.04 -9.05
C LYS A 177 -15.47 1.11 -7.84
N VAL A 178 -14.50 0.23 -7.71
CA VAL A 178 -14.32 -0.61 -6.53
C VAL A 178 -13.05 -0.24 -5.78
N PRO A 179 -12.93 -0.57 -4.48
CA PRO A 179 -11.69 -0.39 -3.74
C PRO A 179 -10.51 -1.02 -4.47
N ARG A 180 -9.39 -0.32 -4.50
CA ARG A 180 -8.17 -0.83 -5.12
C ARG A 180 -7.63 -2.00 -4.30
N PHE A 181 -6.97 -2.94 -4.95
CA PHE A 181 -6.16 -3.95 -4.27
C PHE A 181 -4.74 -3.41 -4.09
N GLU A 182 -4.14 -3.69 -2.93
CA GLU A 182 -2.79 -3.23 -2.58
C GLU A 182 -1.84 -4.42 -2.40
N VAL A 183 -0.54 -4.19 -2.64
CA VAL A 183 0.48 -5.18 -2.32
C VAL A 183 0.61 -5.27 -0.79
N GLY A 184 0.63 -6.49 -0.27
CA GLY A 184 0.58 -6.78 1.16
C GLY A 184 -0.83 -6.98 1.71
N GLN A 185 -1.87 -6.66 0.94
CA GLN A 185 -3.27 -6.85 1.33
C GLN A 185 -3.57 -8.32 1.59
N GLU A 186 -4.20 -8.62 2.73
CA GLU A 186 -4.76 -9.94 2.99
C GLU A 186 -6.05 -10.12 2.21
N ILE A 187 -6.13 -11.24 1.50
CA ILE A 187 -7.29 -11.62 0.70
C ILE A 187 -7.67 -13.06 0.97
N ARG A 188 -8.93 -13.37 0.72
CA ARG A 188 -9.47 -14.72 0.79
C ARG A 188 -10.32 -15.02 -0.42
N VAL A 189 -10.26 -16.24 -0.92
CA VAL A 189 -11.19 -16.69 -1.96
C VAL A 189 -12.61 -16.79 -1.41
N MET A 190 -13.57 -16.20 -2.10
CA MET A 190 -14.96 -16.22 -1.65
C MET A 190 -15.47 -17.67 -1.57
N PRO A 191 -16.17 -18.06 -0.48
CA PRO A 191 -16.69 -19.42 -0.34
C PRO A 191 -17.65 -19.86 -1.44
N SER A 192 -18.27 -18.92 -2.16
CA SER A 192 -19.16 -19.17 -3.30
C SER A 192 -18.43 -19.55 -4.59
N VAL A 193 -17.10 -19.41 -4.64
CA VAL A 193 -16.28 -19.72 -5.81
C VAL A 193 -15.91 -21.19 -5.80
N ASN A 194 -16.61 -21.98 -6.63
CA ASN A 194 -16.28 -23.40 -6.82
C ASN A 194 -15.06 -23.59 -7.73
N GLN A 195 -14.89 -22.72 -8.73
CA GLN A 195 -13.78 -22.74 -9.67
C GLN A 195 -13.34 -21.31 -10.02
N PRO A 196 -12.17 -20.85 -9.55
CA PRO A 196 -11.65 -19.53 -9.82
C PRO A 196 -11.22 -19.43 -11.28
N ARG A 197 -11.33 -18.23 -11.84
CA ARG A 197 -11.13 -17.98 -13.27
C ARG A 197 -9.70 -18.25 -13.73
N LEU A 198 -8.72 -18.09 -12.84
CA LEU A 198 -7.31 -18.36 -13.11
C LEU A 198 -6.85 -19.75 -12.62
N GLY A 199 -7.78 -20.57 -12.13
CA GLY A 199 -7.50 -21.90 -11.61
C GLY A 199 -6.91 -21.90 -10.20
N TRP A 200 -6.93 -23.07 -9.56
CA TRP A 200 -6.54 -23.22 -8.15
C TRP A 200 -5.03 -23.42 -7.94
N LEU A 201 -4.27 -23.94 -8.93
CA LEU A 201 -2.83 -24.24 -8.81
C LEU A 201 -2.42 -24.90 -7.46
N ASN A 202 -3.29 -25.76 -6.90
CA ASN A 202 -3.20 -26.48 -5.60
C ASN A 202 -3.81 -25.81 -4.35
N GLU A 203 -4.53 -24.70 -4.49
CA GLU A 203 -5.20 -23.99 -3.39
C GLU A 203 -6.67 -24.38 -3.19
N SER A 204 -7.29 -23.88 -2.12
CA SER A 204 -8.65 -24.21 -1.71
C SER A 204 -9.51 -22.97 -1.39
N PRO A 205 -10.85 -23.06 -1.31
CA PRO A 205 -11.71 -21.95 -0.88
C PRO A 205 -11.45 -21.44 0.54
N SER A 206 -10.70 -22.19 1.35
CA SER A 206 -10.24 -21.76 2.67
C SER A 206 -8.89 -21.06 2.64
N THR A 207 -8.22 -20.98 1.50
CA THR A 207 -6.91 -20.34 1.37
C THR A 207 -7.04 -18.83 1.61
N VAL A 208 -6.33 -18.36 2.63
CA VAL A 208 -6.08 -16.95 2.91
C VAL A 208 -4.62 -16.67 2.55
N GLY A 209 -4.35 -15.56 1.90
CA GLY A 209 -2.99 -15.19 1.54
C GLY A 209 -2.82 -13.70 1.34
N LYS A 210 -1.56 -13.25 1.43
CA LYS A 210 -1.18 -11.87 1.14
C LYS A 210 -0.91 -11.70 -0.35
N THR A 211 -1.42 -10.61 -0.92
CA THR A 211 -1.10 -10.20 -2.29
C THR A 211 0.37 -9.81 -2.35
N ALA A 212 1.20 -10.65 -2.99
CA ALA A 212 2.62 -10.38 -3.17
C ALA A 212 2.87 -9.44 -4.36
N ARG A 213 2.04 -9.54 -5.40
CA ARG A 213 2.14 -8.74 -6.62
C ARG A 213 0.79 -8.64 -7.32
N ILE A 214 0.58 -7.53 -8.03
CA ILE A 214 -0.58 -7.30 -8.88
C ILE A 214 -0.08 -7.13 -10.32
N ASP A 215 -0.62 -7.92 -11.25
CA ASP A 215 -0.28 -7.84 -12.68
C ASP A 215 -1.08 -6.73 -13.39
N LEU A 216 -0.65 -6.32 -14.58
CA LEU A 216 -1.23 -5.20 -15.35
C LEU A 216 -2.69 -5.43 -15.78
N ASP A 217 -3.07 -6.70 -15.91
CA ASP A 217 -4.43 -7.16 -16.21
C ASP A 217 -5.31 -7.27 -14.95
N GLY A 218 -4.75 -6.91 -13.79
CA GLY A 218 -5.38 -7.02 -12.48
C GLY A 218 -5.23 -8.39 -11.82
N ALA A 219 -4.47 -9.36 -12.38
CA ALA A 219 -4.29 -10.65 -11.72
C ALA A 219 -3.54 -10.49 -10.39
N LEU A 220 -4.10 -11.05 -9.31
CA LEU A 220 -3.47 -11.02 -8.00
C LEU A 220 -2.57 -12.25 -7.86
N ASN A 221 -1.28 -12.03 -7.62
CA ASN A 221 -0.33 -13.09 -7.28
C ASN A 221 -0.23 -13.21 -5.76
N VAL A 222 -0.62 -14.36 -5.23
CA VAL A 222 -0.85 -14.58 -3.79
C VAL A 222 0.08 -15.68 -3.28
N GLY A 223 0.66 -15.47 -2.10
CA GLY A 223 1.58 -16.42 -1.47
C GLY A 223 2.99 -15.87 -1.25
N ARG A 224 3.88 -16.68 -0.65
CA ARG A 224 5.26 -16.27 -0.33
C ARG A 224 6.35 -17.01 -1.12
N GLN A 225 6.17 -18.32 -1.36
CA GLN A 225 7.18 -19.17 -2.00
C GLN A 225 6.65 -19.79 -3.30
N SER A 226 5.40 -20.22 -3.30
CA SER A 226 4.67 -20.60 -4.51
C SER A 226 3.59 -19.56 -4.72
N LEU A 227 3.75 -18.73 -5.75
CA LEU A 227 2.77 -17.73 -6.11
C LEU A 227 1.72 -18.37 -7.00
N TRP A 228 0.46 -18.27 -6.60
CA TRP A 228 -0.67 -18.64 -7.43
C TRP A 228 -1.43 -17.37 -7.84
N LYS A 229 -2.04 -17.42 -9.02
CA LYS A 229 -2.78 -16.27 -9.57
C LYS A 229 -4.27 -16.42 -9.31
N VAL A 230 -4.90 -15.33 -8.90
CA VAL A 230 -6.35 -15.29 -8.68
C VAL A 230 -6.97 -14.04 -9.29
N SER A 231 -8.20 -14.19 -9.79
CA SER A 231 -8.97 -13.04 -10.25
C SER A 231 -9.46 -12.24 -9.05
N PRO A 232 -9.35 -10.91 -9.06
CA PRO A 232 -9.91 -10.06 -8.01
C PRO A 232 -11.42 -10.25 -7.82
N GLY A 233 -12.13 -10.67 -8.88
CA GLY A 233 -13.55 -10.99 -8.82
C GLY A 233 -13.90 -12.28 -8.08
N ASP A 234 -12.91 -13.10 -7.73
CA ASP A 234 -13.06 -14.36 -7.01
C ASP A 234 -12.68 -14.25 -5.53
N VAL A 235 -12.17 -13.09 -5.10
CA VAL A 235 -11.65 -12.88 -3.74
C VAL A 235 -12.35 -11.73 -3.03
N GLU A 236 -12.36 -11.80 -1.70
CA GLU A 236 -12.73 -10.69 -0.81
C GLU A 236 -11.46 -10.11 -0.15
N GLN A 237 -11.42 -8.78 -0.01
CA GLN A 237 -10.39 -8.10 0.76
C GLN A 237 -10.68 -8.30 2.25
N LEU A 238 -9.73 -8.86 2.99
CA LEU A 238 -9.81 -8.94 4.44
C LEU A 238 -9.13 -7.71 5.04
N PRO A 239 -9.72 -7.05 6.05
CA PRO A 239 -9.04 -5.98 6.76
C PRO A 239 -7.88 -6.61 7.55
N GLY A 240 -6.71 -6.78 6.92
CA GLY A 240 -5.56 -7.44 7.51
C GLY A 240 -5.22 -6.82 8.85
N PHE A 241 -5.00 -7.63 9.89
CA PHE A 241 -4.68 -7.13 11.22
C PHE A 241 -3.19 -6.88 11.36
N GLU A 242 -2.81 -5.77 11.97
CA GLU A 242 -1.42 -5.47 12.35
C GLU A 242 -1.22 -5.55 13.86
N VAL A 243 -0.01 -5.90 14.29
CA VAL A 243 0.36 -5.88 15.71
C VAL A 243 0.22 -4.45 16.24
N GLY A 244 -0.54 -4.28 17.32
CA GLY A 244 -0.87 -2.98 17.91
C GLY A 244 -2.24 -2.42 17.48
N GLU A 245 -2.95 -3.08 16.56
CA GLU A 245 -4.32 -2.68 16.23
C GLU A 245 -5.32 -3.10 17.31
N TRP A 246 -6.37 -2.31 17.47
CA TRP A 246 -7.42 -2.54 18.44
C TRP A 246 -8.58 -3.28 17.77
N VAL A 247 -9.05 -4.37 18.38
CA VAL A 247 -10.12 -5.21 17.85
C VAL A 247 -11.20 -5.45 18.90
N CYS A 248 -12.46 -5.56 18.50
CA CYS A 248 -13.54 -6.01 19.37
C CYS A 248 -14.11 -7.35 18.90
N SER A 249 -14.58 -8.19 19.83
CA SER A 249 -15.25 -9.43 19.46
C SER A 249 -16.65 -9.16 18.88
N LYS A 250 -16.98 -9.82 17.75
CA LYS A 250 -18.32 -9.81 17.18
C LYS A 250 -19.22 -10.72 18.02
N PRO A 251 -20.41 -10.27 18.44
CA PRO A 251 -21.39 -11.15 19.07
C PRO A 251 -21.86 -12.16 18.03
N SER A 252 -21.62 -13.45 18.26
CA SER A 252 -22.11 -14.51 17.36
C SER A 252 -23.62 -14.70 17.56
N PRO A 253 -24.45 -14.61 16.50
CA PRO A 253 -25.87 -14.93 16.60
C PRO A 253 -26.04 -16.46 16.56
N GLY A 254 -25.68 -17.16 17.65
CA GLY A 254 -25.95 -18.60 17.72
C GLY A 254 -25.21 -19.44 18.75
N SER A 255 -24.15 -18.94 19.40
CA SER A 255 -23.42 -19.72 20.42
C SER A 255 -23.84 -19.28 21.82
N ARG A 256 -24.78 -20.01 22.44
CA ARG A 256 -24.90 -20.03 23.90
C ARG A 256 -23.78 -20.90 24.45
N SER A 257 -22.62 -20.33 24.73
CA SER A 257 -21.64 -20.92 25.62
C SER A 257 -21.88 -20.37 27.03
N SER A 258 -21.85 -21.24 28.05
CA SER A 258 -22.36 -20.97 29.41
C SER A 258 -21.45 -20.07 30.28
N SER A 259 -20.81 -19.07 29.68
CA SER A 259 -20.13 -17.98 30.41
C SER A 259 -20.76 -16.64 30.01
N ASP A 260 -22.09 -16.61 29.96
CA ASP A 260 -22.87 -15.39 29.84
C ASP A 260 -22.86 -14.65 31.18
N LEU A 261 -21.88 -13.75 31.36
CA LEU A 261 -22.04 -12.62 32.27
C LEU A 261 -21.68 -11.33 31.52
N ASN A 262 -22.74 -10.56 31.21
CA ASN A 262 -22.77 -9.24 30.58
C ASN A 262 -22.27 -9.14 29.13
N GLY A 263 -23.20 -8.78 28.23
CA GLY A 263 -22.97 -8.44 26.82
C GLY A 263 -22.12 -7.19 26.61
N ALA A 264 -20.91 -7.17 27.15
CA ALA A 264 -19.88 -6.18 26.87
C ALA A 264 -18.99 -6.72 25.75
N SER A 265 -19.03 -6.06 24.59
CA SER A 265 -18.01 -6.20 23.54
C SER A 265 -16.62 -6.03 24.17
N CYS A 266 -15.81 -7.09 24.21
CA CYS A 266 -14.44 -7.00 24.72
C CYS A 266 -13.54 -6.39 23.66
N ILE A 267 -12.88 -5.28 24.00
CA ILE A 267 -11.86 -4.65 23.15
C ILE A 267 -10.49 -5.21 23.55
N ALA A 268 -9.69 -5.63 22.58
CA ALA A 268 -8.36 -6.19 22.76
C ALA A 268 -7.36 -5.55 21.80
N VAL A 269 -6.08 -5.61 22.13
CA VAL A 269 -4.98 -5.18 21.24
C VAL A 269 -4.36 -6.41 20.59
N VAL A 270 -4.17 -6.37 19.28
CA VAL A 270 -3.51 -7.44 18.52
C VAL A 270 -2.05 -7.51 18.97
N HIS A 271 -1.71 -8.53 19.76
CA HIS A 271 -0.38 -8.70 20.34
C HIS A 271 0.59 -9.43 19.41
N SER A 272 0.08 -10.30 18.55
CA SER A 272 0.85 -11.02 17.53
C SER A 272 -0.06 -11.46 16.40
N VAL A 273 0.44 -11.40 15.16
CA VAL A 273 -0.25 -11.94 13.99
C VAL A 273 0.55 -13.17 13.57
N GLN A 274 -0.02 -14.37 13.75
CA GLN A 274 0.62 -15.62 13.35
C GLN A 274 0.11 -16.03 11.96
N ASP A 275 1.02 -16.35 11.05
CA ASP A 275 0.70 -16.76 9.67
C ASP A 275 0.07 -18.17 9.58
N SER A 276 0.03 -18.95 10.68
CA SER A 276 -0.53 -20.31 10.69
C SER A 276 -0.84 -20.83 12.11
N GLY A 277 -2.12 -20.83 12.49
CA GLY A 277 -2.59 -21.52 13.70
C GLY A 277 -4.08 -21.33 13.97
N PRO A 278 -4.81 -22.35 14.47
CA PRO A 278 -6.23 -22.29 14.72
C PRO A 278 -6.49 -21.66 16.09
N LEU A 279 -6.38 -20.34 16.22
CA LEU A 279 -6.80 -19.65 17.44
C LEU A 279 -7.53 -18.36 17.06
N THR A 280 -8.85 -18.37 17.32
CA THR A 280 -9.88 -17.36 16.99
C THR A 280 -9.95 -17.01 15.51
N HIS A 281 -11.00 -17.53 14.83
CA HIS A 281 -11.30 -17.16 13.46
C HIS A 281 -11.40 -15.63 13.34
N TYR A 282 -10.66 -15.02 12.41
CA TYR A 282 -10.73 -13.59 12.04
C TYR A 282 -12.16 -13.08 11.78
N THR A 283 -13.12 -13.97 11.55
CA THR A 283 -14.55 -13.65 11.41
C THR A 283 -15.19 -13.17 12.72
N GLU A 284 -14.56 -13.40 13.87
CA GLU A 284 -15.06 -13.05 15.20
C GLU A 284 -14.49 -11.74 15.74
N ALA A 285 -13.63 -11.04 15.00
CA ALA A 285 -13.01 -9.78 15.41
C ALA A 285 -13.29 -8.63 14.41
N GLU A 286 -13.53 -7.43 14.92
CA GLU A 286 -13.72 -6.20 14.14
C GLU A 286 -12.73 -5.13 14.59
N LYS A 287 -12.10 -4.40 13.65
CA LYS A 287 -11.20 -3.30 14.00
C LYS A 287 -11.99 -2.17 14.66
N VAL A 288 -11.52 -1.69 15.80
CA VAL A 288 -12.07 -0.50 16.47
C VAL A 288 -11.06 0.65 16.44
N PRO A 289 -11.52 1.92 16.50
CA PRO A 289 -10.62 3.07 16.55
C PRO A 289 -9.60 2.93 17.68
N CYS A 290 -8.33 3.16 17.37
CA CYS A 290 -7.27 3.04 18.35
C CYS A 290 -7.36 4.16 19.40
N PHE A 291 -7.25 3.77 20.67
CA PHE A 291 -7.08 4.72 21.75
C PHE A 291 -5.64 5.25 21.76
N LYS A 292 -5.47 6.56 21.96
CA LYS A 292 -4.16 7.22 22.04
C LYS A 292 -3.96 7.92 23.39
N VAL A 293 -2.73 7.92 23.89
CA VAL A 293 -2.36 8.76 25.04
C VAL A 293 -2.57 10.23 24.66
N GLY A 294 -3.22 11.00 25.54
CA GLY A 294 -3.65 12.38 25.32
C GLY A 294 -5.05 12.52 24.72
N GLN A 295 -5.74 11.42 24.40
CA GLN A 295 -7.08 11.46 23.81
C GLN A 295 -8.16 11.70 24.88
N TYR A 296 -9.13 12.55 24.55
CA TYR A 296 -10.32 12.77 25.35
C TYR A 296 -11.32 11.64 25.11
N VAL A 297 -11.73 11.01 26.20
CA VAL A 297 -12.65 9.87 26.21
C VAL A 297 -13.66 10.06 27.32
N ARG A 298 -14.79 9.36 27.22
CA ARG A 298 -15.90 9.44 28.17
C ARG A 298 -16.31 8.03 28.59
N LEU A 299 -16.71 7.85 29.85
CA LEU A 299 -17.33 6.59 30.26
C LEU A 299 -18.69 6.40 29.58
N ARG A 300 -18.94 5.20 29.05
CA ARG A 300 -20.19 4.88 28.33
C ARG A 300 -21.42 5.13 29.21
N THR A 301 -22.45 5.71 28.62
CA THR A 301 -23.72 6.04 29.31
C THR A 301 -24.52 4.80 29.72
N SER A 302 -24.38 3.69 28.99
CA SER A 302 -25.08 2.42 29.26
C SER A 302 -24.39 1.55 30.31
N LEU A 303 -23.36 2.05 30.96
CA LEU A 303 -22.50 1.27 31.83
C LEU A 303 -23.08 1.17 33.25
N VAL A 304 -23.47 -0.04 33.66
CA VAL A 304 -24.08 -0.29 34.98
C VAL A 304 -23.01 -0.27 36.09
N GLU A 305 -21.88 -0.92 35.86
CA GLU A 305 -20.69 -0.86 36.73
C GLU A 305 -19.42 -1.20 35.92
N PRO A 306 -18.36 -0.38 35.94
CA PRO A 306 -17.11 -0.68 35.24
C PRO A 306 -16.40 -1.83 35.95
N ARG A 307 -15.70 -2.67 35.18
CA ARG A 307 -15.06 -3.89 35.71
C ARG A 307 -14.02 -3.60 36.80
N TRP A 308 -13.50 -2.38 36.82
CA TRP A 308 -12.49 -1.90 37.78
C TRP A 308 -13.05 -0.94 38.85
N GLY A 309 -14.38 -0.81 38.90
CA GLY A 309 -15.11 0.05 39.82
C GLY A 309 -15.04 1.53 39.45
N TRP A 310 -16.07 2.28 39.86
CA TRP A 310 -16.19 3.70 39.53
C TRP A 310 -15.06 4.55 40.15
N ARG A 311 -14.49 4.15 41.30
CA ARG A 311 -13.34 4.82 41.94
C ARG A 311 -13.46 6.36 42.04
N GLY A 312 -14.70 6.85 42.22
CA GLY A 312 -15.02 8.28 42.30
C GLY A 312 -15.53 8.92 41.01
N SER A 313 -15.45 8.23 39.86
CA SER A 313 -16.05 8.67 38.60
C SER A 313 -17.56 8.38 38.56
N ARG A 314 -18.27 9.05 37.65
CA ARG A 314 -19.70 8.87 37.37
C ARG A 314 -19.90 8.48 35.91
N PRO A 315 -21.05 7.89 35.53
CA PRO A 315 -21.44 7.80 34.12
C PRO A 315 -21.27 9.17 33.44
N GLU A 316 -20.85 9.20 32.18
CA GLU A 316 -20.54 10.42 31.42
C GLU A 316 -19.33 11.25 31.88
N SER A 317 -18.58 10.80 32.88
CA SER A 317 -17.37 11.53 33.28
C SER A 317 -16.36 11.54 32.12
N GLN A 318 -15.90 12.74 31.79
CA GLN A 318 -14.87 12.95 30.78
C GLN A 318 -13.49 12.73 31.41
N CYS A 319 -12.60 12.08 30.67
CA CYS A 319 -11.23 11.88 31.07
C CYS A 319 -10.27 11.95 29.89
N VAL A 320 -9.00 12.13 30.21
CA VAL A 320 -7.91 12.06 29.23
C VAL A 320 -7.13 10.78 29.48
N LEU A 321 -6.86 10.03 28.41
CA LEU A 321 -6.00 8.86 28.49
C LEU A 321 -4.55 9.28 28.77
N THR A 322 -4.01 8.84 29.90
CA THR A 322 -2.64 9.14 30.33
C THR A 322 -1.65 8.01 30.05
N GLY A 323 -2.14 6.80 29.78
CA GLY A 323 -1.29 5.65 29.49
C GLY A 323 -2.10 4.46 28.99
N ILE A 324 -1.49 3.66 28.12
CA ILE A 324 -2.06 2.44 27.56
C ILE A 324 -0.98 1.36 27.74
N HIS A 325 -1.31 0.29 28.46
CA HIS A 325 -0.39 -0.82 28.68
C HIS A 325 -0.54 -1.88 27.58
N ALA A 326 0.52 -2.67 27.37
CA ALA A 326 0.58 -3.68 26.31
C ALA A 326 -0.41 -4.85 26.50
N ASP A 327 -1.00 -4.97 27.69
CA ASP A 327 -2.05 -5.93 28.05
C ASP A 327 -3.47 -5.38 27.82
N GLY A 328 -3.60 -4.15 27.30
CA GLY A 328 -4.88 -3.49 27.08
C GLY A 328 -5.41 -2.68 28.28
N GLU A 329 -4.69 -2.61 29.41
CA GLU A 329 -5.08 -1.73 30.54
C GLU A 329 -4.92 -0.25 30.15
N VAL A 330 -6.00 0.53 30.28
CA VAL A 330 -5.96 1.99 30.09
C VAL A 330 -5.90 2.73 31.42
N LYS A 331 -5.04 3.75 31.48
CA LYS A 331 -4.95 4.72 32.58
C LYS A 331 -5.54 6.04 32.14
N ALA A 332 -6.54 6.53 32.85
CA ALA A 332 -7.24 7.77 32.52
C ALA A 332 -7.24 8.75 33.70
N ALA A 333 -7.05 10.03 33.42
CA ALA A 333 -7.20 11.11 34.37
C ALA A 333 -8.57 11.78 34.19
N PHE A 334 -9.43 11.68 35.20
CA PHE A 334 -10.74 12.31 35.23
C PHE A 334 -10.64 13.74 35.75
N PHE A 335 -11.39 14.67 35.13
CA PHE A 335 -11.43 16.06 35.59
C PHE A 335 -12.03 16.14 37.01
N GLY A 336 -11.26 16.69 37.96
CA GLY A 336 -11.72 16.92 39.34
C GLY A 336 -11.56 15.73 40.31
N LEU A 337 -10.93 14.62 39.90
CA LEU A 337 -10.63 13.49 40.80
C LEU A 337 -9.13 13.39 41.09
N PRO A 338 -8.72 13.26 42.37
CA PRO A 338 -7.34 13.00 42.72
C PRO A 338 -7.01 11.52 42.45
N GLY A 339 -6.29 11.25 41.37
CA GLY A 339 -5.77 9.92 41.05
C GLY A 339 -5.95 9.52 39.59
N LEU A 340 -5.20 8.50 39.16
CA LEU A 340 -5.36 7.87 37.85
C LEU A 340 -6.34 6.72 37.96
N TRP A 341 -7.41 6.78 37.19
CA TRP A 341 -8.32 5.66 37.01
C TRP A 341 -7.68 4.61 36.12
N ARG A 342 -7.90 3.35 36.45
CA ARG A 342 -7.50 2.19 35.66
C ARG A 342 -8.75 1.46 35.23
N GLY A 343 -8.83 1.03 33.99
CA GLY A 343 -9.94 0.19 33.59
C GLY A 343 -9.84 -0.37 32.19
N ASP A 344 -10.96 -0.91 31.74
CA ASP A 344 -11.07 -1.55 30.44
C ASP A 344 -11.42 -0.49 29.37
N PRO A 345 -10.70 -0.44 28.23
CA PRO A 345 -11.05 0.44 27.13
C PRO A 345 -12.46 0.22 26.57
N ALA A 346 -13.07 -0.96 26.77
CA ALA A 346 -14.47 -1.23 26.43
C ALA A 346 -15.48 -0.41 27.24
N ASP A 347 -15.06 0.14 28.39
CA ASP A 347 -15.87 1.00 29.25
C ASP A 347 -15.83 2.48 28.79
N LEU A 348 -15.03 2.79 27.75
CA LEU A 348 -14.78 4.14 27.24
C LEU A 348 -15.32 4.34 25.81
N GLU A 349 -15.79 5.54 25.55
CA GLU A 349 -16.17 6.05 24.22
C GLU A 349 -15.28 7.24 23.85
N ILE A 350 -14.80 7.28 22.61
CA ILE A 350 -13.99 8.39 22.11
C ILE A 350 -14.90 9.60 21.89
N GLU A 351 -14.56 10.73 22.51
CA GLU A 351 -15.28 11.97 22.30
C GLU A 351 -14.68 12.71 21.10
N GLN A 352 -15.43 12.80 20.00
CA GLN A 352 -15.06 13.68 18.89
C GLN A 352 -15.28 15.13 19.31
N MET A 353 -14.21 15.80 19.73
CA MET A 353 -14.25 17.21 20.05
C MET A 353 -14.31 18.01 18.74
N PHE A 354 -15.52 18.41 18.33
CA PHE A 354 -15.68 19.40 17.27
C PHE A 354 -15.12 20.73 17.80
N MET A 355 -13.97 21.17 17.26
CA MET A 355 -13.58 22.57 17.37
C MET A 355 -14.68 23.39 16.69
N LEU A 356 -15.52 24.04 17.49
CA LEU A 356 -16.35 25.12 16.97
C LEU A 356 -15.40 26.22 16.46
N PRO A 357 -15.54 26.69 15.22
CA PRO A 357 -14.76 27.81 14.74
C PRO A 357 -15.00 29.01 15.65
N PHE A 358 -13.91 29.63 16.06
CA PHE A 358 -13.88 30.86 16.85
C PHE A 358 -14.69 31.92 16.10
N VAL A 359 -15.92 32.18 16.52
CA VAL A 359 -16.70 33.31 16.00
C VAL A 359 -16.10 34.56 16.62
N GLU A 360 -15.26 35.24 15.86
CA GLU A 360 -14.82 36.59 16.17
C GLU A 360 -16.07 37.47 16.35
N SER A 361 -16.33 37.85 17.60
CA SER A 361 -17.33 38.86 17.91
C SER A 361 -16.87 40.17 17.27
N LYS A 362 -17.51 40.52 16.15
CA LYS A 362 -17.49 41.89 15.64
C LYS A 362 -18.05 42.80 16.73
N LYS A 363 -17.17 43.55 17.39
CA LYS A 363 -17.54 44.77 18.10
C LYS A 363 -18.11 45.75 17.08
N GLY A 364 -19.43 45.90 17.08
CA GLY A 364 -20.12 47.10 16.60
C GLY A 364 -20.66 47.84 17.82
N GLY A 365 -20.26 49.11 17.98
CA GLY A 365 -20.63 49.99 19.08
C GLY A 365 -19.46 50.84 19.51
#